data_AF-A0A818HTB9-F1
#
_entry.id   AF-A0A818HTB9-F1
#
_cell.length_a   1.000
_cell.length_b   1.000
_cell.length_c   1.000
_cell.angle_alpha   90.00
_cell.angle_beta   90.00
_cell.angle_gamma   90.00
#
_symmetry.space_group_name_H-M   'P 1'
#
loop_
_entity.id
_entity.type
_entity.pdbx_description
1 polymer ?
#
loop_
_entity_poly.entity_id
_entity_poly.type
_entity_poly.pdbx_seq_one_letter_code
_entity_poly.pdbx_strand_id
1 'polypeptide(L)'
;MTETIIYCLILHIGSIHVWDLLFKQDQPALTVKLSEEGIACLNFQEQGRYLACGTKNGNVTLMELSDSLCILDRNEKQLVAKMFDRETRRTHLLEARSRFKNDKQIRTINLYTEEELNEEIAQSTEQFWLIINKEKKKLQDYLKQFEQELNLKEN
;
A
#
# COMPACT_ATOMS: atom_id res chain seq x y z
N MET A 1 -15.63 22.74 22.37
CA MET A 1 -14.43 21.97 22.02
C MET A 1 -14.90 20.64 21.46
N THR A 2 -15.41 20.65 20.23
CA THR A 2 -15.93 19.44 19.57
C THR A 2 -14.77 18.82 18.81
N GLU A 3 -14.22 17.76 19.40
CA GLU A 3 -13.14 16.96 18.85
C GLU A 3 -13.69 16.12 17.70
N THR A 4 -13.85 16.69 16.50
CA THR A 4 -14.29 15.92 15.33
C THR A 4 -13.11 15.09 14.83
N ILE A 5 -13.27 13.77 14.83
CA ILE A 5 -12.27 12.85 14.29
C ILE A 5 -12.69 12.50 12.86
N ILE A 6 -12.22 13.30 11.90
CA ILE A 6 -12.16 12.89 10.49
C ILE A 6 -10.71 12.53 10.21
N TYR A 7 -10.42 11.26 9.94
CA TYR A 7 -9.09 10.84 9.54
C TYR A 7 -8.90 11.09 8.04
N CYS A 8 -7.90 11.92 7.74
CA CYS A 8 -7.16 12.14 6.50
C CYS A 8 -7.93 12.13 5.16
N LEU A 9 -8.06 13.31 4.54
CA LEU A 9 -8.29 13.43 3.10
C LEU A 9 -6.97 13.24 2.36
N ILE A 10 -6.73 12.06 1.79
CA ILE A 10 -5.60 11.86 0.89
C ILE A 10 -5.96 12.51 -0.45
N LEU A 11 -5.06 13.35 -0.96
CA LEU A 11 -5.21 14.08 -2.21
C LEU A 11 -4.34 13.42 -3.27
N HIS A 12 -4.97 12.82 -4.27
CA HIS A 12 -4.29 12.44 -5.50
C HIS A 12 -5.14 12.90 -6.68
N ILE A 13 -4.54 13.67 -7.59
CA ILE A 13 -5.14 14.07 -8.88
C ILE A 13 -6.59 14.60 -8.71
N GLY A 14 -6.74 15.65 -7.89
CA GLY A 14 -7.99 16.41 -7.79
C GLY A 14 -9.20 15.66 -7.22
N SER A 15 -8.96 14.54 -6.55
CA SER A 15 -9.96 13.77 -5.82
C SER A 15 -9.73 13.85 -4.31
N ILE A 16 -10.83 13.84 -3.57
CA ILE A 16 -10.88 13.84 -2.11
C ILE A 16 -11.31 12.46 -1.64
N HIS A 17 -10.51 11.83 -0.79
CA HIS A 17 -10.81 10.53 -0.19
C HIS A 17 -11.19 10.69 1.27
N VAL A 18 -12.46 10.47 1.63
CA VAL A 18 -12.93 10.47 3.02
C VAL A 18 -12.76 9.08 3.61
N TRP A 19 -12.09 9.01 4.75
CA TRP A 19 -11.88 7.76 5.47
C TRP A 19 -12.69 7.71 6.76
N ASP A 20 -13.32 6.56 6.98
CA ASP A 20 -13.94 6.16 8.23
C ASP A 20 -13.25 4.86 8.68
N LEU A 21 -12.39 4.98 9.70
CA LEU A 21 -11.56 3.88 10.19
C LEU A 21 -12.36 2.76 10.89
N LEU A 22 -13.58 3.07 11.36
CA LEU A 22 -14.46 2.08 11.96
C LEU A 22 -15.26 1.32 10.90
N PHE A 23 -15.51 1.96 9.76
CA PHE A 23 -16.21 1.32 8.65
C PHE A 23 -15.27 0.50 7.75
N LYS A 24 -14.23 1.11 7.20
CA LYS A 24 -13.29 0.46 6.26
C LYS A 24 -11.86 0.96 6.44
N GLN A 25 -10.92 0.02 6.49
CA GLN A 25 -9.50 0.27 6.80
C GLN A 25 -8.59 0.10 5.58
N ASP A 26 -9.06 -0.64 4.58
CA ASP A 26 -8.32 -0.98 3.36
C ASP A 26 -8.54 0.03 2.23
N GLN A 27 -9.67 0.74 2.25
CA GLN A 27 -10.08 1.66 1.19
C GLN A 27 -10.88 2.84 1.77
N PRO A 28 -10.90 3.99 1.09
CA PRO A 28 -11.69 5.13 1.53
C PRO A 28 -13.19 4.80 1.55
N ALA A 29 -13.89 5.34 2.54
CA ALA A 29 -15.34 5.19 2.65
C ALA A 29 -16.06 5.93 1.51
N LEU A 30 -15.52 7.10 1.12
CA LEU A 30 -16.04 7.90 0.02
C LEU A 30 -14.89 8.51 -0.78
N THR A 31 -15.04 8.54 -2.09
CA THR A 31 -14.13 9.24 -3.00
C THR A 31 -14.92 10.22 -3.84
N VAL A 32 -14.55 11.50 -3.80
CA VAL A 32 -15.20 12.57 -4.56
C VAL A 32 -14.19 13.21 -5.49
N LYS A 33 -14.41 13.10 -6.81
CA LYS A 33 -13.60 13.81 -7.82
C LYS A 33 -14.15 15.22 -7.98
N LEU A 34 -13.33 16.24 -7.69
CA LEU A 34 -13.74 17.64 -7.79
C LEU A 34 -13.15 18.37 -8.99
N SER A 35 -11.91 18.02 -9.36
CA SER A 35 -11.19 18.69 -10.44
C SER A 35 -10.26 17.72 -11.14
N GLU A 36 -10.00 17.96 -12.42
CA GLU A 36 -9.01 17.20 -13.20
C GLU A 36 -7.60 17.79 -13.06
N GLU A 37 -7.51 19.08 -12.75
CA GLU A 37 -6.25 19.85 -12.70
C GLU A 37 -5.57 19.79 -11.32
N GLY A 38 -6.33 19.35 -10.31
CA GLY A 38 -5.86 19.13 -8.95
C GLY A 38 -6.39 20.15 -7.96
N ILE A 39 -6.34 19.75 -6.70
CA ILE A 39 -6.74 20.57 -5.56
C ILE A 39 -5.50 21.26 -5.00
N ALA A 40 -5.61 22.53 -4.69
CA ALA A 40 -4.53 23.37 -4.16
C ALA A 40 -4.61 23.51 -2.63
N CYS A 41 -5.81 23.61 -2.07
CA CYS A 41 -6.00 23.74 -0.63
C CYS A 41 -7.33 23.14 -0.16
N LEU A 42 -7.37 22.74 1.12
CA LEU A 42 -8.55 22.25 1.82
C LEU A 42 -8.62 22.93 3.18
N ASN A 43 -9.82 23.28 3.64
CA ASN A 43 -10.03 23.78 5.00
C ASN A 43 -11.39 23.33 5.54
N PHE A 44 -11.41 22.86 6.78
CA PHE A 44 -12.64 22.50 7.48
C PHE A 44 -13.17 23.69 8.27
N GLN A 45 -14.49 23.80 8.36
CA GLN A 45 -15.12 24.66 9.35
C GLN A 45 -14.75 24.19 10.78
N GLU A 46 -14.74 25.09 11.75
CA GLU A 46 -14.46 24.77 13.17
C GLU A 46 -15.33 23.64 13.74
N GLN A 47 -16.56 23.48 13.24
CA GLN A 47 -17.48 22.40 13.65
C GLN A 47 -17.31 21.11 12.83
N GLY A 48 -16.50 21.13 11.76
CA GLY A 48 -16.22 19.99 10.90
C GLY A 48 -17.34 19.60 9.93
N ARG A 49 -18.46 20.35 9.88
CA ARG A 49 -19.60 20.07 8.98
C ARG A 49 -19.33 20.46 7.53
N TYR A 50 -18.69 21.62 7.32
CA TYR A 50 -18.37 22.11 5.98
C TYR A 50 -16.89 21.97 5.67
N LEU A 51 -16.60 21.65 4.41
CA LEU A 51 -15.28 21.53 3.84
C LEU A 51 -15.16 22.47 2.64
N ALA A 52 -14.25 23.43 2.72
CA ALA A 52 -13.89 24.30 1.60
C ALA A 52 -12.69 23.69 0.86
N CYS A 53 -12.77 23.65 -0.46
CA CYS A 53 -11.75 23.12 -1.35
C CYS A 53 -11.40 24.14 -2.42
N GLY A 54 -10.15 24.61 -2.44
CA GLY A 54 -9.61 25.44 -3.51
C GLY A 54 -8.90 24.60 -4.55
N THR A 55 -9.25 24.80 -5.81
CA THR A 55 -8.60 24.15 -6.97
C THR A 55 -7.49 25.03 -7.53
N LYS A 56 -6.59 24.45 -8.33
CA LYS A 56 -5.51 25.22 -8.97
C LYS A 56 -5.99 26.31 -9.94
N ASN A 57 -7.22 26.22 -10.41
CA ASN A 57 -7.80 27.15 -11.38
C ASN A 57 -8.43 28.37 -10.71
N GLY A 58 -8.32 28.50 -9.39
CA GLY A 58 -8.95 29.56 -8.62
C GLY A 58 -10.42 29.31 -8.28
N ASN A 59 -10.99 28.16 -8.64
CA ASN A 59 -12.35 27.80 -8.21
C ASN A 59 -12.32 27.28 -6.77
N VAL A 60 -13.29 27.72 -5.98
CA VAL A 60 -13.50 27.25 -4.60
C VAL A 60 -14.84 26.52 -4.54
N THR A 61 -14.81 25.27 -4.07
CA THR A 61 -15.99 24.44 -3.87
C THR A 61 -16.21 24.26 -2.37
N LEU A 62 -17.42 24.54 -1.91
CA LEU A 62 -17.85 24.25 -0.54
C LEU A 62 -18.69 22.98 -0.54
N MET A 63 -18.37 22.05 0.35
CA MET A 63 -19.09 20.79 0.52
C MET A 63 -19.60 20.66 1.94
N GLU A 64 -20.74 20.01 2.08
CA GLU A 64 -21.34 19.63 3.36
C GLU A 64 -21.16 18.13 3.58
N LEU A 65 -20.70 17.77 4.76
CA LEU A 65 -20.56 16.39 5.19
C LEU A 65 -21.84 15.91 5.89
N SER A 66 -22.14 14.63 5.74
CA SER A 66 -23.30 14.01 6.40
C SER A 66 -23.08 13.92 7.91
N ASP A 67 -24.18 13.92 8.66
CA ASP A 67 -24.14 13.81 10.12
C ASP A 67 -23.34 12.60 10.63
N SER A 68 -23.38 11.49 9.90
CA SER A 68 -22.59 10.28 10.22
C SER A 68 -21.07 10.47 10.20
N LEU A 69 -20.58 11.50 9.51
CA LEU A 69 -19.15 11.82 9.42
C LEU A 69 -18.74 12.97 10.36
N CYS A 70 -19.72 13.68 10.92
CA CYS A 70 -19.50 14.86 11.76
C CYS A 70 -19.86 14.63 13.23
N ILE A 71 -20.81 13.75 13.50
CA ILE A 71 -21.32 13.48 14.84
C ILE A 71 -20.67 12.20 15.36
N LEU A 72 -19.79 12.35 16.35
CA LEU A 72 -19.23 11.22 17.06
C LEU A 72 -20.30 10.53 17.91
N ASP A 73 -20.48 9.23 17.71
CA ASP A 73 -21.21 8.41 18.67
C ASP A 73 -20.38 8.18 19.95
N ARG A 74 -21.04 8.05 21.09
CA ARG A 74 -20.41 7.96 22.42
C ARG A 74 -19.40 6.81 22.53
N ASN A 75 -19.61 5.75 21.75
CA ASN A 75 -18.80 4.55 21.81
C ASN A 75 -17.64 4.53 20.79
N GLU A 76 -17.62 5.44 19.82
CA GLU A 76 -16.64 5.39 18.72
C GLU A 76 -15.21 5.48 19.22
N LYS A 77 -14.92 6.39 20.17
CA LYS A 77 -13.60 6.50 20.78
C LYS A 77 -13.13 5.19 21.40
N GLN A 78 -14.04 4.46 22.06
CA GLN A 78 -13.72 3.17 22.67
C GLN A 78 -13.50 2.08 21.61
N LEU A 79 -14.30 2.10 20.53
CA LEU A 79 -14.17 1.15 19.42
C LEU A 79 -12.84 1.37 18.69
N VAL A 80 -12.47 2.62 18.42
CA VAL A 80 -11.20 2.98 17.79
C VAL A 80 -10.02 2.57 18.68
N ALA A 81 -10.06 2.84 19.98
CA ALA A 81 -9.02 2.40 20.90
C ALA A 81 -8.86 0.87 20.91
N LYS A 82 -9.96 0.13 20.98
CA LYS A 82 -9.94 -1.35 20.91
C LYS A 82 -9.42 -1.86 19.56
N MET A 83 -9.73 -1.16 18.47
CA MET A 83 -9.21 -1.47 17.14
C MET A 83 -7.69 -1.28 17.09
N PHE A 84 -7.17 -0.17 17.61
CA PHE A 84 -5.74 0.06 17.69
C PHE A 84 -5.03 -0.95 18.58
N ASP A 85 -5.58 -1.28 19.75
CA ASP A 85 -5.02 -2.32 20.62
C ASP A 85 -4.90 -3.68 19.90
N ARG A 86 -5.92 -4.02 19.08
CA ARG A 86 -5.91 -5.24 18.26
C ARG A 86 -4.82 -5.18 17.20
N GLU A 87 -4.68 -4.07 16.49
CA GLU A 87 -3.64 -3.91 15.46
C GLU A 87 -2.24 -3.91 16.08
N THR A 88 -2.02 -3.27 17.23
CA THR A 88 -0.75 -3.30 17.95
C THR A 88 -0.37 -4.73 18.36
N ARG A 89 -1.33 -5.51 18.89
CA ARG A 89 -1.09 -6.92 19.23
C ARG A 89 -0.77 -7.76 18.00
N ARG A 90 -1.48 -7.54 16.89
CA ARG A 90 -1.23 -8.22 15.62
C ARG A 90 0.19 -7.92 15.13
N THR A 91 0.60 -6.65 15.12
CA THR A 91 1.94 -6.24 14.72
C THR A 91 3.01 -6.87 15.61
N HIS A 92 2.84 -6.82 16.94
CA HIS A 92 3.77 -7.46 17.87
C HIS A 92 3.91 -8.97 17.65
N LEU A 93 2.81 -9.67 17.37
CA LEU A 93 2.84 -11.11 17.07
C LEU A 93 3.57 -11.41 15.75
N LEU A 94 3.34 -10.59 14.73
CA LEU A 94 4.01 -10.72 13.44
C LEU A 94 5.51 -10.45 13.55
N GLU A 95 5.90 -9.41 14.29
CA GLU A 95 7.29 -9.10 14.57
C GLU A 95 7.96 -10.23 15.35
N ALA A 96 7.33 -10.73 16.41
CA ALA A 96 7.85 -11.86 17.18
C ALA A 96 8.04 -13.09 16.28
N ARG A 97 7.06 -13.41 15.43
CA ARG A 97 7.15 -14.51 14.46
C ARG A 97 8.29 -14.31 13.46
N SER A 98 8.48 -13.09 12.97
CA SER A 98 9.60 -12.76 12.07
C SER A 98 10.94 -12.93 12.77
N ARG A 99 11.07 -12.45 14.01
CA ARG A 99 12.27 -12.65 14.83
C ARG A 99 12.56 -14.12 15.06
N PHE A 100 11.57 -14.93 15.44
CA PHE A 100 11.76 -16.38 15.61
C PHE A 100 12.20 -17.09 14.33
N LYS A 101 11.72 -16.66 13.14
CA LYS A 101 12.20 -17.22 11.87
C LYS A 101 13.65 -16.86 11.62
N ASN A 102 14.02 -15.61 11.82
CA ASN A 102 15.39 -15.13 11.65
C ASN A 102 16.34 -15.83 12.64
N ASP A 103 15.95 -15.93 13.92
CA ASP A 103 16.74 -16.63 14.95
C ASP A 103 16.92 -18.11 14.63
N LYS A 104 15.88 -18.78 14.10
CA LYS A 104 15.99 -20.16 13.64
C LYS A 104 16.97 -20.28 12.47
N GLN A 105 16.88 -19.40 11.47
CA GLN A 105 17.81 -19.37 10.35
C GLN A 105 19.25 -19.14 10.81
N ILE A 106 19.48 -18.16 11.70
CA ILE A 106 20.80 -17.88 12.26
C ILE A 106 21.34 -19.08 13.05
N ARG A 107 20.50 -19.73 13.87
CA ARG A 107 20.89 -20.97 14.58
C ARG A 107 21.23 -22.10 13.63
N THR A 108 20.46 -22.27 12.56
CA THR A 108 20.73 -23.26 11.51
C THR A 108 22.06 -22.95 10.83
N ILE A 109 22.33 -21.70 10.44
CA ILE A 109 23.60 -21.28 9.84
C ILE A 109 24.78 -21.54 10.78
N ASN A 110 24.65 -21.21 12.06
CA ASN A 110 25.71 -21.41 13.06
C ASN A 110 26.02 -22.88 13.36
N LEU A 111 25.19 -23.83 12.91
CA LEU A 111 25.45 -25.27 13.04
C LEU A 111 26.34 -25.80 11.91
N TYR A 112 26.43 -25.09 10.79
CA TYR A 112 27.29 -25.46 9.66
C TYR A 112 28.67 -24.81 9.79
N THR A 113 29.69 -25.51 9.32
CA THR A 113 31.02 -24.93 9.16
C THR A 113 31.05 -23.96 7.98
N GLU A 114 32.02 -23.03 7.96
CA GLU A 114 32.17 -22.08 6.84
C GLU A 114 32.39 -22.80 5.49
N GLU A 115 33.06 -23.95 5.49
CA GLU A 115 33.30 -24.75 4.29
C GLU A 115 32.00 -25.36 3.74
N GLU A 116 31.18 -25.98 4.58
CA GLU A 116 29.89 -26.56 4.19
C GLU A 116 28.90 -25.49 3.67
N LEU A 117 28.87 -24.32 4.31
CA LEU A 117 28.02 -23.21 3.87
C LEU A 117 28.46 -22.67 2.49
N ASN A 118 29.77 -22.54 2.26
CA ASN A 118 30.31 -22.08 0.98
C ASN A 118 30.02 -23.08 -0.16
N GLU A 119 30.07 -24.39 0.10
CA GLU A 119 29.69 -25.41 -0.87
C GLU A 119 28.20 -25.34 -1.23
N GLU A 120 27.31 -25.18 -0.26
CA GLU A 120 25.85 -25.08 -0.50
C GLU A 120 25.50 -23.78 -1.25
N ILE A 121 26.16 -22.67 -0.94
CA ILE A 121 26.03 -21.41 -1.68
C ILE A 121 26.51 -21.60 -3.13
N ALA A 122 27.66 -22.23 -3.35
CA ALA A 122 28.18 -22.48 -4.69
C ALA A 122 27.20 -23.31 -5.53
N GLN A 123 26.70 -24.43 -4.99
CA GLN A 123 25.70 -25.27 -5.66
C GLN A 123 24.41 -24.50 -5.97
N SER A 124 23.91 -23.71 -5.02
CA SER A 124 22.71 -22.90 -5.22
C SER A 124 22.90 -21.82 -6.29
N THR A 125 24.08 -21.19 -6.35
CA THR A 125 24.40 -20.18 -7.37
C THR A 125 24.52 -20.79 -8.76
N GLU A 126 25.09 -21.98 -8.89
CA GLU A 126 25.14 -22.70 -10.16
C GLU A 126 23.74 -23.05 -10.66
N GLN A 127 22.88 -23.61 -9.78
CA GLN A 127 21.49 -23.93 -10.11
C GLN A 127 20.71 -22.68 -10.55
N PHE A 128 20.89 -21.56 -9.85
CA PHE A 128 20.27 -20.28 -10.22
C PHE A 128 20.68 -19.85 -11.64
N TRP A 129 21.97 -19.84 -11.94
CA TRP A 129 22.46 -19.43 -13.27
C TRP A 129 22.04 -20.38 -14.38
N LEU A 130 21.93 -21.68 -14.10
CA LEU A 130 21.38 -22.65 -15.06
C LEU A 130 19.94 -22.31 -15.45
N ILE A 131 19.10 -21.97 -14.47
CA ILE A 131 17.70 -21.57 -14.71
C ILE A 131 17.64 -20.27 -15.52
N ILE A 132 18.37 -19.24 -15.10
CA ILE A 132 18.41 -17.94 -15.78
C ILE A 132 18.88 -18.08 -17.23
N ASN A 133 19.95 -18.85 -17.47
CA ASN A 133 20.46 -19.05 -18.83
C ASN A 133 19.49 -19.82 -19.71
N LYS A 134 18.76 -20.80 -19.14
CA LYS A 134 17.72 -21.54 -19.84
C LYS A 134 16.55 -20.63 -20.25
N GLU A 135 16.09 -19.76 -19.36
CA GLU A 135 15.03 -18.79 -19.67
C GLU A 135 15.48 -17.76 -20.70
N LYS A 136 16.70 -17.23 -20.54
CA LYS A 136 17.29 -16.29 -21.50
C LYS A 136 17.37 -16.90 -22.91
N LYS A 137 17.76 -18.17 -23.02
CA LYS A 137 17.81 -18.87 -24.30
C LYS A 137 16.41 -19.02 -24.92
N LYS A 138 15.41 -19.41 -24.13
CA LYS A 138 14.01 -19.46 -24.62
C LYS A 138 13.54 -18.12 -25.15
N LEU A 139 13.80 -17.03 -24.44
CA LEU A 139 13.44 -15.69 -24.89
C LEU A 139 14.14 -15.31 -26.20
N GLN A 140 15.41 -15.64 -26.34
CA GLN A 140 16.15 -15.42 -27.60
C GLN A 140 15.58 -16.24 -28.76
N ASP A 141 15.18 -17.48 -28.51
CA ASP A 141 14.56 -18.34 -29.52
C ASP A 141 13.18 -17.80 -29.93
N TYR A 142 12.37 -17.31 -28.98
CA TYR A 142 11.10 -16.63 -29.25
C TYR A 142 11.29 -15.35 -30.07
N LEU A 143 12.27 -14.51 -29.72
CA LEU A 143 12.54 -13.28 -30.46
C LEU A 143 12.95 -13.57 -31.91
N LYS A 144 13.79 -14.58 -32.14
CA LYS A 144 14.18 -15.01 -33.48
C LYS A 144 13.00 -15.54 -34.30
N GLN A 145 12.11 -16.32 -33.68
CA GLN A 145 10.88 -16.79 -34.33
C GLN A 145 9.97 -15.61 -34.72
N PHE A 146 9.81 -14.65 -33.80
CA PHE A 146 9.00 -13.47 -34.04
C PHE A 146 9.56 -12.58 -35.17
N GLU A 147 10.88 -12.37 -35.20
CA GLU A 147 11.56 -11.65 -36.30
C GLU A 147 11.40 -12.37 -37.65
N GLN A 148 11.44 -13.71 -37.67
CA GLN A 148 11.19 -14.50 -38.87
C GLN A 148 9.75 -14.34 -39.38
N GLU A 149 8.76 -14.36 -38.48
CA GLU A 149 7.35 -14.14 -38.84
C GLU A 149 7.07 -12.74 -39.39
N LEU A 150 7.76 -11.72 -38.88
CA LEU A 150 7.67 -10.34 -39.40
C LEU A 150 8.24 -10.23 -40.81
N ASN A 151 9.43 -10.78 -41.05
CA ASN A 151 10.05 -10.78 -42.37
C ASN A 151 9.26 -11.58 -43.44
N LEU A 152 8.42 -12.53 -43.02
CA LEU A 152 7.52 -13.30 -43.89
C LEU A 152 6.20 -12.56 -44.21
N LYS A 153 5.83 -11.54 -43.43
CA LYS A 153 4.64 -10.71 -43.66
C LYS A 153 4.93 -9.43 -44.46
N GLU A 154 6.19 -9.03 -44.54
CA GLU A 154 6.64 -7.85 -45.30
C GLU A 154 7.08 -8.16 -46.74
N ASN A 155 7.03 -9.43 -47.19
CA ASN A 155 7.19 -9.85 -48.59
C ASN A 155 5.89 -10.45 -49.14
#